data_AF-B0ZAJ0-F1
#
_entry.id   AF-B0ZAJ0-F1
#
_cell.length_a   1.000
_cell.length_b   1.000
_cell.length_c   1.000
_cell.angle_alpha   90.00
_cell.angle_beta   90.00
_cell.angle_gamma   90.00
#
_symmetry.space_group_name_H-M   'P 1'
#
loop_
_entity.id
_entity.type
_entity.pdbx_description
1 polymer ?
#
loop_
_entity_poly.entity_id
_entity_poly.type
_entity_poly.pdbx_seq_one_letter_code
_entity_poly.pdbx_strand_id
1 'polypeptide(L)'
;GEMHDLSDEITLEKNKKHSIEVIIDRIVIKEGIMARLADSLESALQLGEGKVIIDVMGEEELLFSEHHACPYCGFSIEELEPRMFSFNSPFGACPDCDGLGARLEVDRDLVIPNNELSLRQHAIAPWEPTSSQYYPQLLEAVANHYGIDMDVPVKDLPEEKMDKVLLGSGKDKIYFRYKNDFGRVQEGYIPFEGVLRNIERRFK
;
A
#
# COMPACT_ATOMS: atom_id res chain seq x y z
N GLY A 1 -10.38 22.82 28.69
CA GLY A 1 -11.79 22.91 28.26
C GLY A 1 -12.52 23.98 29.06
N GLU A 2 -13.84 24.05 28.91
CA GLU A 2 -14.74 24.77 29.81
C GLU A 2 -15.56 23.72 30.58
N MET A 3 -15.62 23.83 31.91
CA MET A 3 -16.44 22.93 32.72
C MET A 3 -17.87 23.44 32.74
N HIS A 4 -18.82 22.56 32.43
CA HIS A 4 -20.25 22.84 32.48
C HIS A 4 -20.93 21.93 33.50
N ASP A 5 -21.99 22.42 34.15
CA ASP A 5 -22.85 21.57 34.96
C ASP A 5 -23.83 20.81 34.05
N LEU A 6 -24.15 19.56 34.39
CA LEU A 6 -25.10 18.75 33.61
C LEU A 6 -26.53 19.31 33.65
N SER A 7 -26.83 20.18 34.62
CA SER A 7 -28.12 20.88 34.71
C SER A 7 -28.24 22.09 33.77
N ASP A 8 -27.14 22.56 33.20
CA ASP A 8 -27.13 23.66 32.25
C ASP A 8 -27.58 23.20 30.85
N GLU A 9 -28.12 24.13 30.06
CA GLU A 9 -28.42 23.89 28.65
C GLU A 9 -27.11 23.95 27.84
N ILE A 10 -26.50 22.80 27.58
CA ILE A 10 -25.23 22.70 26.84
C ILE A 10 -25.52 22.59 25.33
N THR A 11 -25.26 23.65 24.58
CA THR A 11 -25.39 23.67 23.11
C THR A 11 -24.04 23.56 22.41
N LEU A 12 -23.88 22.53 21.56
CA LEU A 12 -22.65 22.32 20.77
C LEU A 12 -22.85 22.65 19.30
N GLU A 13 -21.88 23.34 18.70
CA GLU A 13 -21.91 23.67 17.26
C GLU A 13 -21.70 22.40 16.41
N LYS A 14 -22.70 22.01 15.61
CA LYS A 14 -22.66 20.78 14.79
C LYS A 14 -21.45 20.66 13.85
N ASN A 15 -20.93 21.78 13.35
CA ASN A 15 -19.85 21.81 12.36
C ASN A 15 -18.45 21.94 12.99
N LYS A 16 -18.33 21.87 14.32
CA LYS A 16 -17.06 21.86 15.04
C LYS A 16 -16.83 20.51 15.69
N LYS A 17 -15.55 20.12 15.79
CA LYS A 17 -15.15 18.97 16.61
C LYS A 17 -15.18 19.39 18.07
N HIS A 18 -15.72 18.51 18.92
CA HIS A 18 -15.79 18.71 20.37
C HIS A 18 -15.07 17.57 21.07
N SER A 19 -14.36 17.89 22.15
CA SER A 19 -13.86 16.91 23.11
C SER A 19 -14.71 17.04 24.35
N ILE A 20 -15.34 15.94 24.77
CA ILE A 20 -16.26 15.91 25.92
C ILE A 20 -15.65 14.95 26.93
N GLU A 21 -15.35 15.47 28.11
CA GLU A 21 -14.80 14.73 29.24
C GLU A 21 -15.79 14.83 30.39
N VAL A 22 -16.07 13.70 31.04
CA VAL A 22 -17.00 13.63 32.16
C VAL A 22 -16.20 13.48 33.44
N ILE A 23 -16.39 14.40 34.38
CA ILE A 23 -15.74 14.35 35.69
C ILE A 23 -16.54 13.38 36.58
N ILE A 24 -15.92 12.26 36.93
CA ILE A 24 -16.57 11.19 37.72
C ILE A 24 -16.39 11.42 39.21
N ASP A 25 -15.17 11.69 39.67
CA ASP A 25 -14.89 11.98 41.08
C ASP A 25 -13.71 12.95 41.20
N ARG A 26 -13.64 13.65 42.34
CA ARG A 26 -12.50 14.48 42.76
C ARG A 26 -12.01 13.97 44.11
N ILE A 27 -10.78 13.48 44.13
CA ILE A 27 -10.24 12.69 45.23
C ILE A 27 -8.99 13.37 45.78
N VAL A 28 -8.81 13.31 47.11
CA VAL A 28 -7.56 13.70 47.77
C VAL A 28 -6.90 12.43 48.30
N ILE A 29 -5.62 12.22 47.94
CA ILE A 29 -4.86 11.03 48.33
C ILE A 29 -4.64 11.03 49.85
N LYS A 30 -5.10 9.97 50.51
CA LYS A 30 -4.95 9.73 51.95
C LYS A 30 -4.93 8.23 52.24
N GLU A 31 -4.47 7.84 53.43
CA GLU A 31 -4.55 6.43 53.85
C GLU A 31 -6.00 5.92 53.82
N GLY A 32 -6.19 4.69 53.31
CA GLY A 32 -7.49 4.04 53.20
C GLY A 32 -8.36 4.44 51.99
N ILE A 33 -7.88 5.28 51.07
CA ILE A 33 -8.66 5.75 49.91
C ILE A 33 -8.85 4.71 48.79
N MET A 34 -8.11 3.60 48.83
CA MET A 34 -8.00 2.62 47.73
C MET A 34 -9.35 2.12 47.21
N ALA A 35 -10.32 1.83 48.09
CA ALA A 35 -11.65 1.36 47.68
C ALA A 35 -12.42 2.40 46.86
N ARG A 36 -12.40 3.68 47.29
CA ARG A 36 -13.07 4.77 46.57
C ARG A 36 -12.37 5.08 45.24
N LEU A 37 -11.04 5.01 45.22
CA LEU A 37 -10.28 5.19 43.99
C LEU A 37 -10.63 4.10 42.97
N ALA A 38 -10.72 2.84 43.41
CA ALA A 38 -11.13 1.72 42.56
C ALA A 38 -12.54 1.91 41.99
N ASP A 39 -13.55 2.20 42.83
CA ASP A 39 -14.93 2.45 42.39
C ASP A 39 -15.01 3.60 41.36
N SER A 40 -14.24 4.67 41.58
CA SER A 40 -14.21 5.82 40.69
C SER A 40 -13.56 5.49 39.35
N LEU A 41 -12.46 4.72 39.37
CA LEU A 41 -11.79 4.26 38.16
C LEU A 41 -12.68 3.31 37.36
N GLU A 42 -13.34 2.35 38.01
CA GLU A 42 -14.27 1.42 37.34
C GLU A 42 -15.42 2.17 36.68
N SER A 43 -16.03 3.13 37.39
CA SER A 43 -17.09 3.98 36.84
C SER A 43 -16.61 4.82 35.65
N ALA A 44 -15.41 5.38 35.75
CA ALA A 44 -14.82 6.19 34.67
C ALA A 44 -14.46 5.36 33.44
N LEU A 45 -13.86 4.18 33.64
CA LEU A 45 -13.53 3.25 32.56
C LEU A 45 -14.80 2.72 31.89
N GLN A 46 -15.85 2.42 32.65
CA GLN A 46 -17.13 1.99 32.08
C GLN A 46 -17.78 3.07 31.22
N LEU A 47 -17.76 4.34 31.67
CA LEU A 47 -18.34 5.45 30.91
C LEU A 47 -17.46 5.87 29.72
N GLY A 48 -16.15 5.79 29.88
CA GLY A 48 -15.14 6.16 28.89
C GLY A 48 -14.76 5.06 27.91
N GLU A 49 -15.55 3.97 27.84
CA GLU A 49 -15.31 2.82 26.96
C GLU A 49 -13.88 2.24 27.11
N GLY A 50 -13.48 1.98 28.35
CA GLY A 50 -12.16 1.42 28.69
C GLY A 50 -11.02 2.45 28.67
N LYS A 51 -11.33 3.76 28.73
CA LYS A 51 -10.35 4.86 28.82
C LYS A 51 -10.66 5.78 30.00
N VAL A 52 -9.62 6.30 30.65
CA VAL A 52 -9.75 7.26 31.76
C VAL A 52 -8.60 8.27 31.74
N ILE A 53 -8.93 9.52 31.98
CA ILE A 53 -7.98 10.62 32.18
C ILE A 53 -7.92 10.93 33.67
N ILE A 54 -6.72 11.00 34.23
CA ILE A 54 -6.45 11.45 35.58
C ILE A 54 -5.73 12.79 35.50
N ASP A 55 -6.47 13.85 35.81
CA ASP A 55 -5.93 15.21 35.91
C ASP A 55 -5.36 15.44 37.32
N VAL A 56 -4.03 15.55 37.41
CA VAL A 56 -3.31 15.78 38.67
C VAL A 56 -2.92 17.25 38.74
N MET A 57 -3.42 17.94 39.77
CA MET A 57 -3.20 19.37 39.98
C MET A 57 -1.70 19.73 39.99
N GLY A 58 -1.25 20.45 38.96
CA GLY A 58 0.14 20.92 38.83
C GLY A 58 1.08 19.95 38.12
N GLU A 59 0.58 18.81 37.65
CA GLU A 59 1.30 17.84 36.82
C GLU A 59 0.62 17.68 35.44
N GLU A 60 1.16 16.82 34.60
CA GLU A 60 0.55 16.48 33.31
C GLU A 60 -0.60 15.47 33.50
N GLU A 61 -1.61 15.55 32.63
CA GLU A 61 -2.71 14.59 32.59
C GLU A 61 -2.21 13.17 32.27
N LEU A 62 -2.66 12.21 33.06
CA LEU A 62 -2.32 10.79 32.87
C LEU A 62 -3.48 10.07 32.20
N LEU A 63 -3.21 9.45 31.07
CA LEU A 63 -4.20 8.74 30.27
C LEU A 63 -3.99 7.23 30.36
N PHE A 64 -5.00 6.51 30.84
CA PHE A 64 -4.99 5.06 30.97
C PHE A 64 -6.04 4.42 30.05
N SER A 65 -5.75 3.21 29.59
CA SER A 65 -6.71 2.37 28.85
C SER A 65 -6.61 0.92 29.31
N GLU A 66 -7.76 0.25 29.41
CA GLU A 66 -7.85 -1.20 29.68
C GLU A 66 -7.56 -2.05 28.43
N HIS A 67 -7.58 -1.43 27.25
CA HIS A 67 -7.28 -2.08 25.99
C HIS A 67 -5.79 -1.94 25.65
N HIS A 68 -5.24 -2.87 24.87
CA HIS A 68 -3.97 -2.67 24.16
C HIS A 68 -4.16 -1.67 22.99
N ALA A 69 -4.69 -0.48 23.30
CA ALA A 69 -5.00 0.56 22.36
C ALA A 69 -4.17 1.80 22.62
N CYS A 70 -3.63 2.38 21.55
CA CYS A 70 -3.01 3.69 21.62
C CYS A 70 -4.08 4.71 21.99
N PRO A 71 -3.90 5.45 23.11
CA PRO A 71 -4.97 6.29 23.61
C PRO A 71 -5.11 7.60 22.81
N TYR A 72 -4.13 7.93 21.94
CA TYR A 72 -4.17 9.09 21.05
C TYR A 72 -4.84 8.83 19.70
N CYS A 73 -4.57 7.68 19.07
CA CYS A 73 -5.06 7.40 17.72
C CYS A 73 -6.08 6.25 17.65
N GLY A 74 -6.37 5.59 18.76
CA GLY A 74 -7.33 4.48 18.83
C GLY A 74 -6.86 3.20 18.17
N PHE A 75 -5.61 3.12 17.71
CA PHE A 75 -5.03 1.89 17.18
C PHE A 75 -4.99 0.83 18.28
N SER A 76 -5.81 -0.21 18.15
CA SER A 76 -5.89 -1.33 19.08
C SER A 76 -5.22 -2.57 18.50
N ILE A 77 -4.50 -3.27 19.36
CA ILE A 77 -3.99 -4.61 19.09
C ILE A 77 -4.80 -5.58 19.98
N GLU A 78 -5.00 -6.80 19.50
CA GLU A 78 -5.49 -7.88 20.36
C GLU A 78 -4.44 -8.23 21.44
N GLU A 79 -4.80 -9.10 22.38
CA GLU A 79 -3.87 -9.58 23.39
C GLU A 79 -2.63 -10.21 22.74
N LEU A 80 -1.45 -9.87 23.27
CA LEU A 80 -0.18 -10.33 22.69
C LEU A 80 -0.01 -11.83 22.89
N GLU A 81 -0.25 -12.59 21.83
CA GLU A 81 -0.07 -14.03 21.83
C GLU A 81 1.12 -14.44 20.94
N PRO A 82 1.86 -15.52 21.29
CA PRO A 82 2.99 -15.99 20.50
C PRO A 82 2.68 -16.21 19.01
N ARG A 83 1.44 -16.59 18.66
CA ARG A 83 1.00 -16.82 17.27
C ARG A 83 1.03 -15.57 16.40
N MET A 84 0.89 -14.38 17.00
CA MET A 84 0.96 -13.10 16.28
C MET A 84 2.36 -12.81 15.73
N PHE A 85 3.38 -13.46 16.28
CA PHE A 85 4.77 -13.32 15.83
C PHE A 85 5.21 -14.46 14.91
N SER A 86 4.30 -15.41 14.62
CA SER A 86 4.59 -16.54 13.74
C SER A 86 4.19 -16.18 12.31
N PHE A 87 5.17 -16.10 11.43
CA PHE A 87 4.94 -15.96 9.98
C PHE A 87 4.27 -17.21 9.36
N ASN A 88 4.28 -18.35 10.07
CA ASN A 88 3.55 -19.56 9.68
C ASN A 88 2.09 -19.57 10.16
N SER A 89 1.63 -18.50 10.81
CA SER A 89 0.25 -18.34 11.26
C SER A 89 -0.40 -17.18 10.52
N PRO A 90 -1.67 -17.31 10.09
CA PRO A 90 -2.38 -16.19 9.46
C PRO A 90 -2.50 -14.96 10.38
N PHE A 91 -2.36 -15.14 11.70
CA PHE A 91 -2.38 -14.06 12.69
C PHE A 91 -1.10 -13.21 12.71
N GLY A 92 0.04 -13.77 12.28
CA GLY A 92 1.34 -13.07 12.23
C GLY A 92 1.92 -12.93 10.83
N ALA A 93 1.32 -13.59 9.84
CA ALA A 93 1.73 -13.53 8.45
C ALA A 93 1.40 -12.17 7.84
N CYS A 94 2.34 -11.62 7.08
CA CYS A 94 2.10 -10.42 6.29
C CYS A 94 1.06 -10.73 5.19
N PRO A 95 -0.03 -9.96 5.04
CA PRO A 95 -1.09 -10.26 4.07
C PRO A 95 -0.64 -10.13 2.61
N ASP A 96 0.43 -9.39 2.35
CA ASP A 96 0.95 -9.15 1.00
C ASP A 96 1.81 -10.29 0.45
N CYS A 97 2.45 -11.06 1.33
CA CYS A 97 3.36 -12.15 0.96
C CYS A 97 3.07 -13.46 1.69
N ASP A 98 1.95 -13.53 2.42
CA ASP A 98 1.51 -14.69 3.21
C ASP A 98 2.61 -15.25 4.14
N GLY A 99 3.37 -14.33 4.76
CA GLY A 99 4.47 -14.70 5.66
C GLY A 99 5.74 -15.25 4.97
N LEU A 100 5.79 -15.31 3.62
CA LEU A 100 6.97 -15.77 2.88
C LEU A 100 8.16 -14.80 2.99
N GLY A 101 7.88 -13.50 3.19
CA GLY A 101 8.92 -12.46 3.24
C GLY A 101 9.58 -12.15 1.89
N ALA A 102 9.10 -12.76 0.80
CA ALA A 102 9.57 -12.54 -0.56
C ALA A 102 8.40 -12.47 -1.54
N ARG A 103 8.58 -11.73 -2.63
CA ARG A 103 7.67 -11.69 -3.77
C ARG A 103 8.43 -12.07 -5.03
N LEU A 104 7.78 -12.83 -5.90
CA LEU A 104 8.33 -13.18 -7.20
C LEU A 104 7.94 -12.08 -8.19
N GLU A 105 8.94 -11.33 -8.64
CA GLU A 105 8.79 -10.20 -9.55
C GLU A 105 9.69 -10.39 -10.78
N VAL A 106 9.37 -9.67 -11.86
CA VAL A 106 10.14 -9.74 -13.11
C VAL A 106 11.38 -8.87 -12.98
N ASP A 107 12.55 -9.49 -13.08
CA ASP A 107 13.83 -8.78 -13.06
C ASP A 107 14.18 -8.22 -14.46
N ARG A 108 14.44 -6.91 -14.52
CA ARG A 108 14.83 -6.21 -15.76
C ARG A 108 16.12 -6.76 -16.36
N ASP A 109 17.09 -7.15 -15.53
CA ASP A 109 18.39 -7.64 -15.99
C ASP A 109 18.28 -9.04 -16.62
N LEU A 110 17.28 -9.83 -16.19
CA LEU A 110 16.95 -11.10 -16.83
C LEU A 110 16.16 -10.92 -18.13
N VAL A 111 15.39 -9.83 -18.25
CA VAL A 111 14.66 -9.50 -19.48
C VAL A 111 15.60 -8.98 -20.57
N ILE A 112 16.64 -8.25 -20.20
CA ILE A 112 17.68 -7.72 -21.11
C ILE A 112 19.05 -8.21 -20.63
N PRO A 113 19.41 -9.48 -20.90
CA PRO A 113 20.65 -10.07 -20.39
C PRO A 113 21.90 -9.45 -21.02
N ASN A 114 21.78 -8.83 -22.20
CA ASN A 114 22.88 -8.15 -22.88
C ASN A 114 22.41 -6.80 -23.43
N ASN A 115 22.85 -5.72 -22.80
CA ASN A 115 22.51 -4.35 -23.20
C ASN A 115 23.32 -3.83 -24.41
N GLU A 116 24.30 -4.60 -24.90
CA GLU A 116 25.06 -4.28 -26.11
C GLU A 116 24.34 -4.70 -27.39
N LEU A 117 23.30 -5.53 -27.27
CA LEU A 117 22.44 -5.90 -28.39
C LEU A 117 21.43 -4.80 -28.67
N SER A 118 21.09 -4.64 -29.95
CA SER A 118 19.98 -3.80 -30.40
C SER A 118 18.64 -4.52 -30.27
N LEU A 119 17.54 -3.77 -30.32
CA LEU A 119 16.18 -4.35 -30.27
C LEU A 119 15.93 -5.31 -31.45
N ARG A 120 16.51 -5.04 -32.63
CA ARG A 120 16.43 -5.93 -33.80
C ARG A 120 17.18 -7.24 -33.60
N GLN A 121 18.24 -7.24 -32.81
CA GLN A 121 19.02 -8.43 -32.43
C GLN A 121 18.42 -9.20 -31.25
N HIS A 122 17.14 -8.95 -30.92
CA HIS A 122 16.42 -9.63 -29.85
C HIS A 122 17.03 -9.41 -28.45
N ALA A 123 17.44 -8.17 -28.14
CA ALA A 123 17.92 -7.80 -26.80
C ALA A 123 16.91 -8.11 -25.67
N ILE A 124 15.61 -8.21 -25.99
CA ILE A 124 14.55 -8.58 -25.05
C ILE A 124 14.33 -10.09 -25.14
N ALA A 125 14.95 -10.84 -24.22
CA ALA A 125 15.01 -12.30 -24.28
C ALA A 125 13.62 -12.98 -24.31
N PRO A 126 12.61 -12.57 -23.51
CA PRO A 126 11.30 -13.21 -23.52
C PRO A 126 10.52 -13.05 -24.82
N TRP A 127 10.90 -12.09 -25.66
CA TRP A 127 10.23 -11.76 -26.92
C TRP A 127 11.02 -12.20 -28.15
N GLU A 128 12.04 -13.04 -27.95
CA GLU A 128 12.71 -13.74 -29.04
C GLU A 128 11.71 -14.65 -29.77
N PRO A 129 11.61 -14.57 -31.11
CA PRO A 129 10.62 -15.30 -31.88
C PRO A 129 10.92 -16.80 -31.88
N THR A 130 10.16 -17.56 -31.10
CA THR A 130 10.22 -19.03 -31.06
C THR A 130 9.24 -19.69 -32.04
N SER A 131 8.00 -19.22 -32.08
CA SER A 131 6.93 -19.82 -32.90
C SER A 131 6.00 -18.81 -33.57
N SER A 132 6.09 -17.52 -33.21
CA SER A 132 5.23 -16.47 -33.74
C SER A 132 6.00 -15.18 -33.95
N GLN A 133 5.66 -14.47 -35.04
CA GLN A 133 6.21 -13.15 -35.36
C GLN A 133 5.42 -11.99 -34.72
N TYR A 134 4.49 -12.28 -33.81
CA TYR A 134 3.65 -11.27 -33.18
C TYR A 134 4.47 -10.24 -32.38
N TYR A 135 5.35 -10.70 -31.49
CA TYR A 135 6.11 -9.82 -30.60
C TYR A 135 7.17 -8.98 -31.30
N PRO A 136 7.95 -9.51 -32.27
CA PRO A 136 8.82 -8.67 -33.08
C PRO A 136 8.07 -7.56 -33.83
N GLN A 137 6.93 -7.89 -34.45
CA GLN A 137 6.09 -6.89 -35.15
C GLN A 137 5.51 -5.85 -34.18
N LEU A 138 5.13 -6.27 -32.97
CA LEU A 138 4.63 -5.35 -31.95
C LEU A 138 5.73 -4.40 -31.46
N LEU A 139 6.93 -4.92 -31.22
CA LEU A 139 8.08 -4.12 -30.84
C LEU A 139 8.44 -3.09 -31.92
N GLU A 140 8.38 -3.49 -33.19
CA GLU A 140 8.58 -2.60 -34.33
C GLU A 140 7.51 -1.49 -34.39
N ALA A 141 6.24 -1.82 -34.14
CA ALA A 141 5.17 -0.82 -34.09
C ALA A 141 5.38 0.19 -32.96
N VAL A 142 5.78 -0.27 -31.77
CA VAL A 142 6.10 0.59 -30.62
C VAL A 142 7.30 1.48 -30.92
N ALA A 143 8.36 0.92 -31.51
CA ALA A 143 9.56 1.63 -31.88
C ALA A 143 9.26 2.74 -32.90
N ASN A 144 8.47 2.43 -33.94
CA ASN A 144 8.06 3.41 -34.93
C ASN A 144 7.22 4.55 -34.34
N HIS A 145 6.31 4.25 -33.41
CA HIS A 145 5.44 5.25 -32.77
C HIS A 145 6.21 6.23 -31.88
N TYR A 146 7.20 5.73 -31.12
CA TYR A 146 8.01 6.56 -30.22
C TYR A 146 9.35 7.02 -30.83
N GLY A 147 9.59 6.72 -32.12
CA GLY A 147 10.84 7.06 -32.82
C GLY A 147 12.07 6.42 -32.17
N ILE A 148 11.97 5.17 -31.73
CA ILE A 148 13.07 4.38 -31.17
C ILE A 148 13.82 3.73 -32.33
N ASP A 149 15.13 3.94 -32.37
CA ASP A 149 15.99 3.27 -33.35
C ASP A 149 16.20 1.82 -32.89
N MET A 150 15.76 0.86 -33.71
CA MET A 150 15.85 -0.56 -33.37
C MET A 150 17.24 -1.16 -33.62
N ASP A 151 18.11 -0.45 -34.33
CA ASP A 151 19.45 -0.90 -34.72
C ASP A 151 20.54 -0.38 -33.76
N VAL A 152 20.17 0.55 -32.85
CA VAL A 152 21.04 1.05 -31.78
C VAL A 152 21.07 0.08 -30.60
N PRO A 153 22.25 -0.20 -30.02
CA PRO A 153 22.36 -0.98 -28.79
C PRO A 153 21.51 -0.41 -27.65
N VAL A 154 20.88 -1.28 -26.84
CA VAL A 154 19.99 -0.84 -25.75
C VAL A 154 20.69 0.10 -24.77
N LYS A 155 21.99 -0.10 -24.49
CA LYS A 155 22.78 0.78 -23.62
C LYS A 155 22.92 2.21 -24.11
N ASP A 156 22.80 2.43 -25.42
CA ASP A 156 22.95 3.74 -26.07
C ASP A 156 21.58 4.41 -26.34
N LEU A 157 20.47 3.71 -26.07
CA LEU A 157 19.13 4.26 -26.18
C LEU A 157 18.81 5.17 -24.97
N PRO A 158 18.11 6.30 -25.19
CA PRO A 158 17.59 7.11 -24.09
C PRO A 158 16.68 6.30 -23.16
N GLU A 159 16.87 6.45 -21.85
CA GLU A 159 16.12 5.70 -20.84
C GLU A 159 14.60 5.90 -20.98
N GLU A 160 14.13 7.12 -21.25
CA GLU A 160 12.71 7.41 -21.48
C GLU A 160 12.10 6.60 -22.64
N LYS A 161 12.88 6.33 -23.69
CA LYS A 161 12.43 5.51 -24.82
C LYS A 161 12.37 4.04 -24.43
N MET A 162 13.37 3.57 -23.68
CA MET A 162 13.39 2.21 -23.18
C MET A 162 12.26 1.94 -22.17
N ASP A 163 11.89 2.93 -21.36
CA ASP A 163 10.75 2.86 -20.45
C ASP A 163 9.43 2.68 -21.20
N LYS A 164 9.25 3.29 -22.38
CA LYS A 164 8.06 3.02 -23.21
C LYS A 164 7.96 1.56 -23.65
N VAL A 165 9.10 0.92 -23.90
CA VAL A 165 9.16 -0.51 -24.26
C VAL A 165 8.89 -1.39 -23.04
N LEU A 166 9.52 -1.08 -21.89
CA LEU A 166 9.46 -1.93 -20.70
C LEU A 166 8.17 -1.76 -19.89
N LEU A 167 7.76 -0.52 -19.64
CA LEU A 167 6.64 -0.15 -18.77
C LEU A 167 5.34 0.11 -19.51
N GLY A 168 5.42 0.32 -20.83
CA GLY A 168 4.27 0.48 -21.72
C GLY A 168 3.93 1.93 -22.08
N SER A 169 2.87 2.08 -22.88
CA SER A 169 2.37 3.36 -23.38
C SER A 169 1.39 4.07 -22.42
N GLY A 170 1.01 3.40 -21.32
CA GLY A 170 0.02 3.90 -20.39
C GLY A 170 -1.36 4.01 -21.04
N LYS A 171 -1.82 5.23 -21.32
CA LYS A 171 -3.11 5.50 -21.97
C LYS A 171 -3.00 5.74 -23.48
N ASP A 172 -1.78 5.93 -23.98
CA ASP A 172 -1.53 6.19 -25.38
C ASP A 172 -1.75 4.92 -26.22
N LYS A 173 -2.40 5.07 -27.37
CA LYS A 173 -2.76 3.96 -28.25
C LYS A 173 -1.83 3.95 -29.44
N ILE A 174 -1.20 2.80 -29.68
CA ILE A 174 -0.24 2.59 -30.74
C ILE A 174 -0.96 1.93 -31.91
N TYR A 175 -0.75 2.44 -33.12
CA TYR A 175 -1.19 1.76 -34.33
C TYR A 175 -0.34 0.51 -34.52
N PHE A 176 -1.00 -0.64 -34.50
CA PHE A 176 -0.37 -1.93 -34.64
C PHE A 176 -1.01 -2.68 -35.81
N ARG A 177 -0.16 -3.04 -36.78
CA ARG A 177 -0.53 -3.85 -37.93
C ARG A 177 0.37 -5.08 -37.94
N TYR A 178 -0.24 -6.26 -37.87
CA TYR A 178 0.52 -7.50 -37.91
C TYR A 178 -0.11 -8.52 -38.85
N LYS A 179 0.75 -9.36 -39.42
CA LYS A 179 0.36 -10.54 -40.18
C LYS A 179 0.44 -11.76 -39.27
N ASN A 180 -0.67 -12.49 -39.14
CA ASN A 180 -0.69 -13.75 -38.41
C ASN A 180 -0.04 -14.87 -39.24
N ASP A 181 0.23 -16.01 -38.60
CA ASP A 181 0.92 -17.13 -39.24
C ASP A 181 0.11 -17.75 -40.41
N PHE A 182 -1.21 -17.53 -40.43
CA PHE A 182 -2.11 -17.93 -41.52
C PHE A 182 -2.21 -16.90 -42.67
N GLY A 183 -1.42 -15.82 -42.60
CA GLY A 183 -1.32 -14.80 -43.64
C GLY A 183 -2.42 -13.73 -43.64
N ARG A 184 -3.35 -13.75 -42.69
CA ARG A 184 -4.34 -12.67 -42.49
C ARG A 184 -3.67 -11.49 -41.80
N VAL A 185 -3.95 -10.30 -42.29
CA VAL A 185 -3.49 -9.04 -41.70
C VAL A 185 -4.56 -8.53 -40.76
N GLN A 186 -4.16 -8.15 -39.54
CA GLN A 186 -4.99 -7.44 -38.59
C GLN A 186 -4.33 -6.09 -38.29
N GLU A 187 -5.15 -5.06 -38.15
CA GLU A 187 -4.69 -3.72 -37.82
C GLU A 187 -5.66 -3.06 -36.82
N GLY A 188 -5.12 -2.19 -35.99
CA GLY A 188 -5.91 -1.45 -35.02
C GLY A 188 -5.05 -0.62 -34.08
N TYR A 189 -5.73 0.14 -33.22
CA TYR A 189 -5.09 0.93 -32.18
C TYR A 189 -5.21 0.21 -30.84
N ILE A 190 -4.08 -0.19 -30.28
CA ILE A 190 -4.03 -0.90 -29.00
C ILE A 190 -3.23 -0.11 -27.95
N PRO A 191 -3.63 -0.13 -26.67
CA PRO A 191 -2.74 0.29 -25.60
C PRO A 191 -1.63 -0.76 -25.46
N PHE A 192 -0.39 -0.30 -25.35
CA PHE A 192 0.76 -1.16 -25.16
C PHE A 192 1.07 -1.29 -23.67
N GLU A 193 0.95 -2.50 -23.13
CA GLU A 193 1.09 -2.75 -21.69
C GLU A 193 2.54 -2.73 -21.18
N GLY A 194 3.52 -2.84 -22.09
CA GLY A 194 4.94 -2.97 -21.75
C GLY A 194 5.41 -4.40 -21.58
N VAL A 195 6.69 -4.64 -21.81
CA VAL A 195 7.31 -5.99 -21.73
C VAL A 195 7.21 -6.57 -20.32
N LEU A 196 7.52 -5.78 -19.28
CA LEU A 196 7.56 -6.27 -17.90
C LEU A 196 6.18 -6.70 -17.43
N ARG A 197 5.16 -5.87 -17.67
CA ARG A 197 3.77 -6.19 -17.32
C ARG A 197 3.23 -7.36 -18.16
N ASN A 198 3.65 -7.48 -19.42
CA ASN A 198 3.26 -8.63 -20.25
C ASN A 198 3.75 -9.95 -19.66
N ILE A 199 4.99 -9.98 -19.15
CA ILE A 199 5.58 -11.17 -18.50
C ILE A 199 4.87 -11.45 -17.18
N GLU A 200 4.71 -10.43 -16.33
CA GLU A 200 4.07 -10.57 -15.03
C GLU A 200 2.62 -11.07 -15.16
N ARG A 201 1.85 -10.52 -16.11
CA ARG A 201 0.46 -10.91 -16.39
C ARG A 201 0.35 -12.31 -16.98
N ARG A 202 1.35 -12.78 -17.73
CA ARG A 202 1.34 -14.14 -18.31
C ARG A 202 1.80 -15.21 -17.32
N PHE A 203 2.56 -14.82 -16.30
CA PHE A 203 2.98 -15.70 -15.22
C PHE A 203 1.87 -15.93 -14.19
N LYS A 204 1.12 -14.87 -13.86
CA LYS A 204 -0.08 -14.94 -13.01
C LYS A 204 -1.23 -15.65 -13.72
#